data_AF-V8HWG8-F1
#
_entry.id   AF-V8HWG8-F1
#
_cell.length_a   1.000
_cell.length_b   1.000
_cell.length_c   1.000
_cell.angle_alpha   90.00
_cell.angle_beta   90.00
_cell.angle_gamma   90.00
#
_symmetry.space_group_name_H-M   'P 1'
#
loop_
_entity.id
_entity.type
_entity.pdbx_description
1 polymer ?
#
loop_
_entity_poly.entity_id
_entity_poly.type
_entity_poly.pdbx_seq_one_letter_code
_entity_poly.pdbx_strand_id
1 'polypeptide(L)'
;ALVDADVDATALVLAEVDATALVDADVDATALVLADVDATALVDAEVDATALVLADVEATALVLADVDATALVLADVEATALVLADVDATALVDAEVEATALVLAEVDAT
;
A
#
# COMPACT_ATOMS: atom_id res chain seq x y z
N ALA A 1 -19.66 -0.84 2.41
CA ALA A 1 -19.68 0.53 2.95
C ALA A 1 -18.30 1.13 2.71
N LEU A 2 -18.15 2.46 2.78
CA LEU A 2 -16.84 3.09 2.74
C LEU A 2 -16.21 3.03 4.14
N VAL A 3 -14.91 2.75 4.19
CA VAL A 3 -14.05 2.84 5.38
C VAL A 3 -12.94 3.83 5.06
N ASP A 4 -12.85 4.88 5.86
CA ASP A 4 -11.77 5.87 5.79
C ASP A 4 -10.87 5.67 7.02
N ALA A 5 -9.57 5.51 6.82
CA ALA A 5 -8.58 5.31 7.88
C ALA A 5 -7.38 6.26 7.69
N ASP A 6 -6.98 6.92 8.77
CA ASP A 6 -5.85 7.84 8.83
C ASP A 6 -5.08 7.52 10.12
N VAL A 7 -3.81 7.09 9.98
CA VAL A 7 -2.99 6.59 11.08
C VAL A 7 -1.59 7.18 11.07
N ASP A 8 -1.33 8.09 12.02
CA ASP A 8 -0.04 8.73 12.23
C ASP A 8 0.70 8.21 13.47
N ALA A 9 2.01 7.91 13.36
CA ALA A 9 2.86 7.73 14.54
C ALA A 9 4.34 8.15 14.37
N THR A 10 4.98 8.52 15.48
CA THR A 10 6.41 8.90 15.47
C THR A 10 7.39 7.72 15.38
N ALA A 11 6.91 6.49 15.44
CA ALA A 11 7.79 5.32 15.56
C ALA A 11 7.24 4.09 14.83
N LEU A 12 6.22 3.43 15.39
CA LEU A 12 5.65 2.21 14.82
C LEU A 12 4.16 2.40 14.60
N VAL A 13 3.72 2.10 13.37
CA VAL A 13 2.31 1.90 13.03
C VAL A 13 2.06 0.44 12.65
N LEU A 14 0.96 -0.10 13.18
CA LEU A 14 0.32 -1.33 12.72
C LEU A 14 -1.10 -0.96 12.30
N ALA A 15 -1.42 -1.05 11.01
CA ALA A 15 -2.73 -0.72 10.47
C ALA A 15 -3.32 -1.94 9.73
N GLU A 16 -4.59 -2.23 10.01
CA GLU A 16 -5.39 -3.26 9.36
C GLU A 16 -6.73 -2.61 9.01
N VAL A 17 -7.03 -2.48 7.72
CA VAL A 17 -8.18 -1.72 7.21
C VAL A 17 -8.96 -2.56 6.21
N ASP A 18 -10.12 -3.07 6.65
CA ASP A 18 -10.98 -3.92 5.83
C ASP A 18 -12.32 -3.28 5.48
N ALA A 19 -12.73 -3.38 4.21
CA ALA A 19 -14.10 -3.05 3.81
C ALA A 19 -14.74 -3.99 2.78
N THR A 20 -16.06 -4.17 2.92
CA THR A 20 -16.86 -4.91 1.91
C THR A 20 -17.10 -4.12 0.62
N ALA A 21 -16.51 -2.96 0.41
CA ALA A 21 -16.72 -2.20 -0.82
C ALA A 21 -15.54 -1.28 -1.12
N LEU A 22 -15.36 -0.23 -0.32
CA LEU A 22 -14.37 0.82 -0.58
C LEU A 22 -13.55 1.07 0.68
N VAL A 23 -12.23 1.10 0.51
CA VAL A 23 -11.27 1.61 1.50
C VAL A 23 -10.55 2.81 0.91
N ASP A 24 -10.39 3.83 1.75
CA ASP A 24 -9.48 4.97 1.59
C ASP A 24 -8.59 4.98 2.85
N ALA A 25 -7.29 4.73 2.70
CA ALA A 25 -6.37 4.52 3.82
C ALA A 25 -5.06 5.31 3.65
N ASP A 26 -4.69 6.04 4.70
CA ASP A 26 -3.46 6.82 4.80
C ASP A 26 -2.72 6.40 6.10
N VAL A 27 -1.48 5.92 5.96
CA VAL A 27 -0.72 5.30 7.05
C VAL A 27 0.72 5.78 7.08
N ASP A 28 1.04 6.59 8.10
CA ASP A 28 2.29 7.34 8.17
C ASP A 28 3.10 7.03 9.44
N ALA A 29 4.40 6.76 9.27
CA ALA A 29 5.33 6.69 10.41
C ALA A 29 6.74 7.22 10.16
N THR A 30 7.36 7.77 11.22
CA THR A 30 8.77 8.22 11.13
C THR A 30 9.80 7.10 11.21
N ALA A 31 9.40 5.84 11.45
CA ALA A 31 10.34 4.72 11.43
C ALA A 31 9.79 3.47 10.73
N LEU A 32 8.73 2.85 11.24
CA LEU A 32 8.22 1.59 10.71
C LEU A 32 6.70 1.63 10.53
N VAL A 33 6.26 1.24 9.33
CA VAL A 33 4.86 0.92 9.03
C VAL A 33 4.72 -0.55 8.66
N LEU A 34 3.68 -1.17 9.22
CA LEU A 34 3.10 -2.44 8.77
C LEU A 34 1.63 -2.17 8.46
N ALA A 35 1.25 -2.26 7.20
CA ALA A 35 -0.10 -1.96 6.72
C ALA A 35 -0.68 -3.15 5.94
N ASP A 36 -1.93 -3.46 6.23
CA ASP A 36 -2.74 -4.47 5.55
C ASP A 36 -4.09 -3.82 5.20
N VAL A 37 -4.40 -3.71 3.91
CA VAL A 37 -5.53 -2.92 3.40
C VAL A 37 -6.32 -3.70 2.36
N ASP A 38 -7.55 -4.07 2.72
CA ASP A 38 -8.37 -5.00 1.93
C ASP A 38 -9.76 -4.43 1.58
N ALA A 39 -10.14 -4.57 0.31
CA ALA A 39 -11.53 -4.34 -0.09
C ALA A 39 -12.07 -5.24 -1.22
N THR A 40 -13.36 -5.60 -1.13
CA THR A 40 -13.97 -6.40 -2.21
C THR A 40 -14.22 -5.62 -3.52
N ALA A 41 -14.05 -4.30 -3.57
CA ALA A 41 -14.21 -3.55 -4.82
C ALA A 41 -13.07 -2.59 -5.10
N LEU A 42 -12.84 -1.60 -4.24
CA LEU A 42 -11.82 -0.58 -4.47
C LEU A 42 -10.99 -0.35 -3.20
N VAL A 43 -9.68 -0.33 -3.36
CA VAL A 43 -8.73 0.22 -2.38
C VAL A 43 -8.01 1.42 -2.99
N ASP A 44 -7.93 2.49 -2.21
CA ASP A 44 -7.03 3.62 -2.40
C ASP A 44 -6.16 3.69 -1.12
N ALA A 45 -4.84 3.49 -1.25
CA ALA A 45 -3.94 3.36 -0.12
C ALA A 45 -2.63 4.14 -0.31
N GLU A 46 -2.26 4.93 0.69
CA GLU A 46 -0.98 5.65 0.80
C GLU A 46 -0.28 5.19 2.09
N VAL A 47 0.97 4.70 1.97
CA VAL A 47 1.70 4.10 3.09
C VAL A 47 3.15 4.56 3.12
N ASP A 48 3.49 5.44 4.05
CA ASP A 48 4.81 6.07 4.11
C ASP A 48 5.60 5.79 5.39
N ALA A 49 6.90 5.55 5.22
CA ALA A 49 7.83 5.59 6.36
C ALA A 49 9.21 6.18 6.08
N THR A 50 9.79 6.85 7.09
CA THR A 50 11.19 7.30 6.96
C THR A 50 12.22 6.16 7.00
N ALA A 51 11.89 4.94 7.46
CA ALA A 51 12.87 3.85 7.44
C ALA A 51 12.37 2.61 6.71
N LEU A 52 11.27 1.99 7.15
CA LEU A 52 10.80 0.74 6.58
C LEU A 52 9.28 0.72 6.43
N VAL A 53 8.82 0.34 5.25
CA VAL A 53 7.42 -0.02 4.99
C VAL A 53 7.31 -1.50 4.62
N LEU A 54 6.31 -2.14 5.23
CA LEU A 54 5.78 -3.45 4.86
C LEU A 54 4.28 -3.27 4.58
N ALA A 55 3.87 -3.42 3.33
CA ALA A 55 2.50 -3.18 2.90
C ALA A 55 1.93 -4.34 2.08
N ASP A 56 0.72 -4.76 2.44
CA ASP A 56 -0.13 -5.67 1.66
C ASP A 56 -1.42 -4.91 1.30
N VAL A 57 -1.74 -4.83 0.00
CA VAL A 57 -2.92 -4.09 -0.48
C VAL A 57 -3.69 -4.95 -1.50
N GLU A 58 -4.90 -5.40 -1.14
CA GLU A 58 -5.71 -6.28 -1.99
C GLU A 58 -7.08 -5.68 -2.34
N ALA A 59 -7.47 -5.81 -3.62
CA ALA A 59 -8.88 -5.65 -3.99
C ALA A 59 -9.38 -6.59 -5.07
N THR A 60 -10.67 -6.97 -5.01
CA THR A 60 -11.24 -7.77 -6.10
C THR A 60 -11.38 -6.98 -7.41
N ALA A 61 -11.58 -5.66 -7.42
CA ALA A 61 -11.74 -4.93 -8.68
C ALA A 61 -10.56 -4.00 -9.00
N LEU A 62 -10.27 -3.02 -8.15
CA LEU A 62 -9.25 -2.01 -8.42
C LEU A 62 -8.44 -1.71 -7.16
N VAL A 63 -7.13 -1.65 -7.30
CA VAL A 63 -6.21 -1.08 -6.32
C VAL A 63 -5.50 0.14 -6.92
N LEU A 64 -5.49 1.23 -6.17
CA LEU A 64 -4.56 2.35 -6.27
C LEU A 64 -3.68 2.31 -5.01
N ALA A 65 -2.38 2.17 -5.18
CA ALA A 65 -1.44 2.09 -4.06
C ALA A 65 -0.22 2.98 -4.32
N ASP A 66 0.17 3.74 -3.29
CA ASP A 66 1.43 4.48 -3.22
C ASP A 66 2.15 4.06 -1.94
N VAL A 67 3.38 3.56 -2.07
CA VAL A 67 4.10 2.94 -0.95
C VAL A 67 5.56 3.39 -0.94
N ASP A 68 5.88 4.30 -0.01
CA ASP A 68 7.20 4.93 0.02
C ASP A 68 7.97 4.70 1.31
N ALA A 69 9.28 4.46 1.17
CA ALA A 69 10.17 4.56 2.30
C ALA A 69 11.52 5.18 1.99
N THR A 70 12.10 5.92 2.95
CA THR A 70 13.48 6.39 2.72
C THR A 70 14.45 5.20 2.64
N ALA A 71 14.37 4.15 3.47
CA ALA A 71 15.36 3.08 3.40
C ALA A 71 14.89 1.85 2.59
N LEU A 72 13.83 1.17 3.03
CA LEU A 72 13.41 -0.11 2.45
C LEU A 72 11.90 -0.18 2.32
N VAL A 73 11.42 -0.62 1.17
CA VAL A 73 10.02 -1.03 0.96
C VAL A 73 9.94 -2.50 0.62
N LEU A 74 9.00 -3.19 1.27
CA LEU A 74 8.48 -4.50 0.91
C LEU A 74 6.98 -4.36 0.67
N ALA A 75 6.53 -4.55 -0.56
CA ALA A 75 5.13 -4.33 -0.94
C ALA A 75 4.56 -5.46 -1.80
N ASP A 76 3.36 -5.90 -1.49
CA ASP A 76 2.57 -6.82 -2.28
C ASP A 76 1.24 -6.11 -2.62
N VAL A 77 0.97 -5.89 -3.91
CA VAL A 77 -0.23 -5.17 -4.38
C VAL A 77 -0.97 -6.01 -5.40
N GLU A 78 -2.19 -6.45 -5.07
CA GLU A 78 -2.96 -7.37 -5.90
C GLU A 78 -4.38 -6.85 -6.21
N ALA A 79 -4.79 -7.00 -7.47
CA ALA A 79 -6.21 -6.93 -7.79
C ALA A 79 -6.67 -7.92 -8.86
N THR A 80 -7.92 -8.38 -8.82
CA THR A 80 -8.39 -9.24 -9.92
C THR A 80 -8.48 -8.47 -11.24
N ALA A 81 -8.96 -7.23 -11.28
CA ALA A 81 -9.10 -6.51 -12.55
C ALA A 81 -7.93 -5.58 -12.87
N LEU A 82 -7.70 -4.54 -12.07
CA LEU A 82 -6.72 -3.49 -12.39
C LEU A 82 -5.91 -3.09 -11.16
N VAL A 83 -4.60 -2.94 -11.33
CA VAL A 83 -3.72 -2.31 -10.36
C VAL A 83 -3.02 -1.10 -10.99
N LEU A 84 -3.04 0.03 -10.26
CA LEU A 84 -2.05 1.09 -10.41
C LEU A 84 -1.26 1.20 -9.11
N ALA A 85 0.07 1.04 -9.19
CA ALA A 85 0.93 1.06 -8.02
C ALA A 85 2.22 1.83 -8.30
N ASP A 86 2.60 2.72 -7.40
CA ASP A 86 3.95 3.30 -7.34
C ASP A 86 4.60 2.85 -6.02
N VAL A 87 5.82 2.33 -6.09
CA VAL A 87 6.53 1.78 -4.93
C VAL A 87 8.00 2.22 -4.95
N ASP A 88 8.37 3.16 -4.08
CA ASP A 88 9.70 3.75 -4.10
C ASP A 88 10.48 3.64 -2.78
N ALA A 89 11.80 3.48 -2.92
CA ALA A 89 12.72 3.68 -1.82
C ALA A 89 14.05 4.30 -2.22
N THR A 90 14.86 4.77 -1.25
CA THR A 90 16.24 5.20 -1.59
C THR A 90 17.25 4.07 -1.56
N ALA A 91 17.04 3.01 -0.76
CA ALA A 91 18.05 1.94 -0.66
C ALA A 91 17.65 0.66 -1.38
N LEU A 92 16.43 0.16 -1.16
CA LEU A 92 15.97 -1.09 -1.76
C LEU A 92 14.44 -1.12 -1.82
N VAL A 93 13.92 -1.60 -2.94
CA VAL A 93 12.52 -2.00 -3.09
C VAL A 93 12.46 -3.48 -3.45
N ASP A 94 11.59 -4.20 -2.75
CA ASP A 94 11.14 -5.54 -3.10
C ASP A 94 9.61 -5.47 -3.22
N ALA A 95 9.11 -5.44 -4.46
CA ALA A 95 7.70 -5.22 -4.72
C ALA A 95 7.16 -6.21 -5.76
N GLU A 96 6.00 -6.78 -5.48
CA GLU A 96 5.21 -7.55 -6.45
C GLU A 96 3.88 -6.85 -6.70
N VAL A 97 3.53 -6.72 -7.97
CA VAL A 97 2.29 -6.04 -8.39
C VAL A 97 1.57 -6.91 -9.41
N GLU A 98 0.42 -7.47 -9.03
CA GLU A 98 -0.30 -8.45 -9.84
C GLU A 98 -1.74 -8.02 -10.15
N ALA A 99 -2.14 -8.24 -11.41
CA ALA A 99 -3.55 -8.22 -11.78
C ALA A 99 -3.87 -9.19 -12.92
N THR A 100 -5.11 -9.68 -12.96
CA THR A 100 -5.53 -10.56 -14.07
C THR A 100 -5.71 -9.78 -15.37
N ALA A 101 -6.20 -8.53 -15.35
CA ALA A 101 -6.50 -7.79 -16.57
C ALA A 101 -5.42 -6.77 -16.96
N LEU A 102 -5.00 -5.89 -16.05
CA LEU A 102 -3.98 -4.89 -16.34
C LEU A 102 -3.21 -4.47 -15.08
N VAL A 103 -1.89 -4.36 -15.22
CA VAL A 103 -0.98 -3.77 -14.23
C VAL A 103 -0.31 -2.55 -14.85
N LEU A 104 -0.35 -1.43 -14.13
CA LEU A 104 0.49 -0.26 -14.36
C LEU A 104 1.28 -0.03 -13.07
N ALA A 105 2.56 -0.37 -13.07
CA ALA A 105 3.39 -0.29 -11.87
C ALA A 105 4.70 0.45 -12.16
N GLU A 106 5.10 1.34 -11.25
CA GLU A 106 6.46 1.87 -11.13
C GLU A 106 7.07 1.33 -9.84
N VAL A 107 8.33 0.87 -9.93
CA VAL A 107 9.08 0.34 -8.80
C VAL A 107 10.51 0.87 -8.94
N ASP A 108 10.92 1.80 -8.08
CA ASP A 108 12.25 2.42 -8.16
C ASP A 108 13.03 2.41 -6.84
N ALA A 109 14.35 2.31 -6.96
CA ALA A 109 15.28 2.44 -5.86
C ALA A 109 16.37 3.47 -6.21
N THR A 110 16.43 4.60 -5.47
CA THR A 110 17.24 5.79 -5.85
C THR A 110 18.38 6.18 -4.89
#